data_AF-A0A6P7X7C9-F1
#
_entry.id   AF-A0A6P7X7C9-F1
#
_cell.length_a   1.000
_cell.length_b   1.000
_cell.length_c   1.000
_cell.angle_alpha   90.00
_cell.angle_beta   90.00
_cell.angle_gamma   90.00
#
_symmetry.space_group_name_H-M   'P 1'
#
loop_
_entity.id
_entity.type
_entity.pdbx_description
1 polymer ?
#
loop_
_entity_poly.entity_id
_entity_poly.type
_entity_poly.pdbx_seq_one_letter_code
_entity_poly.pdbx_strand_id
1 'polypeptide(L)'
;LHREDLQDSHQLRCMERTVGEIAFQLDRRILASVFQDRVRLYGISVSNITEKINEFSIDCQTNKVNENKRSEMLKRYSDIMNKLCEYGYDPKVHPQFSEYLVNTYGILKERPQPGSNELKSLMDPETLKKTASSAVPADDLKDVLVLLRCLKHLSKEDGKPLFVW
;
A
#
# COMPACT_ATOMS: atom_id res chain seq x y z
N LEU A 1 32.46 12.09 19.35
CA LEU A 1 32.16 11.76 17.93
C LEU A 1 31.50 10.37 17.80
N HIS A 2 30.45 10.04 18.56
CA HIS A 2 29.82 8.69 18.51
C HIS A 2 28.29 8.71 18.72
N ARG A 3 27.66 9.90 18.71
CA ARG A 3 26.21 10.06 18.94
C ARG A 3 25.44 10.46 17.67
N GLU A 4 26.12 10.93 16.64
CA GLU A 4 25.52 11.38 15.38
C GLU A 4 25.29 10.19 14.41
N ASP A 5 26.23 9.25 14.30
CA ASP A 5 26.10 8.02 13.47
C ASP A 5 24.91 7.11 13.84
N LEU A 6 24.59 6.99 15.13
CA LEU A 6 23.47 6.16 15.61
C LEU A 6 22.10 6.79 15.30
N GLN A 7 22.03 8.12 15.26
CA GLN A 7 20.80 8.84 14.98
C GLN A 7 20.54 8.86 13.46
N ASP A 8 21.60 9.01 12.67
CA ASP A 8 21.55 8.95 11.20
C ASP A 8 21.11 7.56 10.70
N SER A 9 21.67 6.49 11.26
CA SER A 9 21.32 5.10 10.88
C SER A 9 19.95 4.60 11.39
N HIS A 10 19.36 5.25 12.40
CA HIS A 10 17.96 5.00 12.79
C HIS A 10 16.99 5.80 11.92
N GLN A 11 17.35 7.03 11.57
CA GLN A 11 16.59 7.88 10.67
C GLN A 11 16.54 7.31 9.25
N LEU A 12 17.67 6.84 8.71
CA LEU A 12 17.75 6.14 7.42
C LEU A 12 16.85 4.90 7.39
N ARG A 13 16.87 4.07 8.44
CA ARG A 13 15.98 2.90 8.54
C ARG A 13 14.50 3.25 8.62
N CYS A 14 14.16 4.39 9.24
CA CYS A 14 12.78 4.90 9.27
C CYS A 14 12.35 5.41 7.87
N MET A 15 13.27 6.05 7.15
CA MET A 15 13.07 6.52 5.77
C MET A 15 12.85 5.37 4.80
N GLU A 16 13.66 4.31 4.89
CA GLU A 16 13.51 3.09 4.10
C GLU A 16 12.16 2.42 4.34
N ARG A 17 11.81 2.19 5.62
CA ARG A 17 10.51 1.59 5.98
C ARG A 17 9.31 2.42 5.55
N THR A 18 9.47 3.74 5.38
CA THR A 18 8.40 4.59 4.85
C THR A 18 8.00 4.18 3.44
N VAL A 19 8.96 3.74 2.61
CA VAL A 19 8.66 3.30 1.24
C VAL A 19 7.86 2.01 1.24
N GLY A 20 8.27 1.03 2.04
CA GLY A 20 7.50 -0.21 2.20
C GLY A 20 6.14 0.03 2.86
N GLU A 21 6.04 0.98 3.79
CA GLU A 21 4.78 1.40 4.37
C GLU A 21 3.82 2.02 3.33
N ILE A 22 4.31 2.87 2.42
CA ILE A 22 3.49 3.44 1.33
C ILE A 22 2.88 2.31 0.49
N ALA A 23 3.70 1.35 0.09
CA ALA A 23 3.27 0.19 -0.68
C ALA A 23 2.22 -0.64 0.09
N PHE A 24 2.49 -0.94 1.36
CA PHE A 24 1.60 -1.71 2.22
C PHE A 24 0.23 -1.04 2.42
N GLN A 25 0.21 0.27 2.68
CA GLN A 25 -1.03 1.01 2.88
C GLN A 25 -1.88 1.10 1.62
N LEU A 26 -1.23 1.30 0.46
CA LEU A 26 -1.92 1.29 -0.83
C LEU A 26 -2.59 -0.06 -1.06
N ASP A 27 -1.85 -1.15 -0.90
CA ASP A 27 -2.38 -2.51 -1.07
C ASP A 27 -3.54 -2.77 -0.12
N ARG A 28 -3.41 -2.42 1.16
CA ARG A 28 -4.48 -2.58 2.15
C ARG A 28 -5.75 -1.82 1.77
N ARG A 29 -5.62 -0.61 1.21
CA ARG A 29 -6.76 0.19 0.73
C ARG A 29 -7.42 -0.42 -0.51
N ILE A 30 -6.63 -0.91 -1.46
CA ILE A 30 -7.15 -1.65 -2.63
C ILE A 30 -7.92 -2.88 -2.17
N LEU A 31 -7.33 -3.69 -1.30
CA LEU A 31 -7.95 -4.91 -0.78
C LEU A 31 -9.22 -4.59 0.02
N ALA A 32 -9.22 -3.56 0.84
CA ALA A 32 -10.40 -3.13 1.59
C ALA A 32 -11.53 -2.62 0.67
N SER A 33 -11.19 -1.99 -0.45
CA SER A 33 -12.18 -1.55 -1.45
C SER A 33 -12.85 -2.73 -2.15
N VAL A 34 -12.10 -3.81 -2.40
CA VAL A 34 -12.62 -5.02 -3.07
C VAL A 34 -13.38 -5.92 -2.08
N PHE A 35 -12.79 -6.18 -0.92
CA PHE A 35 -13.29 -7.11 0.10
C PHE A 35 -13.93 -6.39 1.29
N GLN A 36 -14.92 -5.53 1.02
CA GLN A 36 -15.59 -4.69 2.03
C GLN A 36 -16.12 -5.48 3.25
N ASP A 37 -16.52 -6.74 3.06
CA ASP A 37 -17.12 -7.60 4.10
C ASP A 37 -16.10 -8.40 4.93
N ARG A 38 -14.79 -8.26 4.67
CA ARG A 38 -13.73 -9.04 5.33
C ARG A 38 -12.89 -8.19 6.27
N VAL A 39 -12.94 -8.53 7.55
CA VAL A 39 -12.09 -7.94 8.60
C VAL A 39 -10.66 -8.49 8.58
N ARG A 40 -10.43 -9.69 8.01
CA ARG A 40 -9.12 -10.35 7.95
C ARG A 40 -8.72 -10.60 6.49
N LEU A 41 -7.72 -9.86 6.03
CA LEU A 41 -7.16 -9.95 4.67
C LEU A 41 -5.80 -10.69 4.66
N TYR A 42 -5.56 -11.57 5.64
CA TYR A 42 -4.26 -12.22 5.81
C TYR A 42 -3.97 -13.17 4.65
N GLY A 43 -2.78 -13.09 4.05
CA GLY A 43 -2.40 -13.88 2.88
C GLY A 43 -3.04 -13.44 1.56
N ILE A 44 -3.74 -12.30 1.56
CA ILE A 44 -4.25 -11.65 0.35
C ILE A 44 -3.29 -10.52 0.00
N SER A 45 -2.77 -10.53 -1.21
CA SER A 45 -2.02 -9.44 -1.80
C SER A 45 -2.78 -8.92 -3.03
N VAL A 46 -2.42 -7.73 -3.50
CA VAL A 46 -3.00 -7.23 -4.75
C VAL A 46 -2.58 -8.15 -5.92
N SER A 47 -1.40 -8.77 -5.85
CA SER A 47 -0.89 -9.72 -6.84
C SER A 47 -1.76 -10.97 -6.99
N ASN A 48 -2.39 -11.45 -5.91
CA ASN A 48 -3.22 -12.66 -5.91
C ASN A 48 -4.73 -12.36 -5.83
N ILE A 49 -5.13 -11.09 -6.00
CA ILE A 49 -6.50 -10.65 -5.72
C ILE A 49 -7.56 -11.34 -6.57
N THR A 50 -7.29 -11.58 -7.86
CA THR A 50 -8.23 -12.23 -8.78
C THR A 50 -8.46 -13.69 -8.42
N GLU A 51 -7.40 -14.39 -7.99
CA GLU A 51 -7.48 -15.75 -7.45
C GLU A 51 -8.31 -15.76 -6.17
N LYS A 52 -8.04 -14.83 -5.25
CA LYS A 52 -8.79 -14.70 -4.00
C LYS A 52 -10.25 -14.33 -4.20
N ILE A 53 -10.59 -13.52 -5.20
CA ILE A 53 -11.98 -13.25 -5.60
C ILE A 53 -12.68 -14.55 -6.01
N ASN A 54 -12.02 -15.41 -6.79
CA ASN A 54 -12.59 -16.71 -7.17
C ASN A 54 -12.78 -17.60 -5.95
N GLU A 55 -11.76 -17.75 -5.09
CA GLU A 55 -11.86 -18.54 -3.86
C GLU A 55 -13.00 -18.06 -2.94
N PHE A 56 -13.10 -16.75 -2.71
CA PHE A 56 -14.12 -16.19 -1.81
C PHE A 56 -15.52 -16.09 -2.41
N SER A 57 -15.63 -16.31 -3.72
CA SER A 57 -16.93 -16.47 -4.38
C SER A 57 -17.51 -17.87 -4.20
N ILE A 58 -16.73 -18.86 -3.76
CA ILE A 58 -17.25 -20.19 -3.46
C ILE A 58 -18.06 -20.12 -2.15
N ASP A 59 -19.31 -20.53 -2.24
CA ASP A 59 -20.20 -20.63 -1.10
C ASP A 59 -19.83 -21.87 -0.26
N CYS A 60 -19.55 -21.67 1.02
CA CYS A 60 -19.06 -22.74 1.89
C CYS A 60 -20.11 -23.83 2.20
N GLN A 61 -21.40 -23.55 1.98
CA GLN A 61 -22.50 -24.49 2.25
C GLN A 61 -22.85 -25.31 1.01
N THR A 62 -22.78 -24.72 -0.17
CA THR A 62 -23.18 -25.35 -1.44
C THR A 62 -22.00 -25.79 -2.30
N ASN A 63 -20.78 -25.35 -1.97
CA ASN A 63 -19.56 -25.53 -2.76
C ASN A 63 -19.72 -25.08 -4.23
N LYS A 64 -20.66 -24.16 -4.47
CA LYS A 64 -20.94 -23.56 -5.78
C LYS A 64 -20.42 -22.13 -5.79
N VAL A 65 -20.01 -21.69 -6.98
CA VAL A 65 -19.59 -20.31 -7.19
C VAL A 65 -20.82 -19.40 -7.12
N ASN A 66 -20.81 -18.47 -6.18
CA ASN A 66 -21.74 -17.37 -6.14
C ASN A 66 -21.32 -16.32 -7.18
N GLU A 67 -21.87 -16.43 -8.38
CA GLU A 67 -21.52 -15.57 -9.52
C GLU A 67 -21.81 -14.09 -9.25
N ASN A 68 -22.89 -13.78 -8.51
CA ASN A 68 -23.21 -12.40 -8.14
C ASN A 68 -22.10 -11.80 -7.27
N LYS A 69 -21.71 -12.51 -6.21
CA LYS A 69 -20.63 -12.06 -5.31
C LYS A 69 -19.29 -11.94 -6.04
N ARG A 70 -18.99 -12.89 -6.94
CA ARG A 70 -17.79 -12.84 -7.79
C ARG A 70 -17.79 -11.60 -8.69
N SER A 71 -18.90 -11.37 -9.38
CA SER A 71 -19.08 -10.25 -10.30
C SER A 71 -18.97 -8.90 -9.57
N GLU A 72 -19.57 -8.77 -8.38
CA GLU A 72 -19.46 -7.56 -7.57
C GLU A 72 -18.02 -7.27 -7.13
N MET A 73 -17.28 -8.28 -6.65
CA MET A 73 -15.88 -8.10 -6.26
C MET A 73 -14.99 -7.77 -7.46
N LEU A 74 -15.19 -8.44 -8.60
CA LEU A 74 -14.47 -8.13 -9.85
C LEU A 74 -14.78 -6.71 -10.33
N LYS A 75 -16.04 -6.28 -10.27
CA LYS A 75 -16.43 -4.92 -10.63
C LYS A 75 -15.74 -3.90 -9.75
N ARG A 76 -15.77 -4.07 -8.42
CA ARG A 76 -15.04 -3.18 -7.48
C ARG A 76 -13.54 -3.15 -7.77
N TYR A 77 -12.95 -4.31 -8.09
CA TYR A 77 -11.55 -4.42 -8.46
C TYR A 77 -11.23 -3.65 -9.75
N SER A 78 -12.04 -3.81 -10.80
CA SER A 78 -11.89 -3.05 -12.03
C SER A 78 -12.09 -1.56 -11.81
N ASP A 79 -13.07 -1.16 -11.00
CA ASP A 79 -13.34 0.26 -10.70
C ASP A 79 -12.15 0.90 -9.96
N ILE A 80 -11.60 0.25 -8.93
CA ILE A 80 -10.43 0.78 -8.21
C ILE A 80 -9.20 0.79 -9.13
N MET A 81 -8.97 -0.26 -9.92
CA MET A 81 -7.82 -0.32 -10.82
C MET A 81 -7.90 0.72 -11.93
N ASN A 82 -9.07 0.95 -12.52
CA ASN A 82 -9.24 2.01 -13.52
C ASN A 82 -8.90 3.38 -12.95
N LYS A 83 -9.36 3.69 -11.73
CA LYS A 83 -8.98 4.94 -11.04
C LYS A 83 -7.48 5.03 -10.84
N LEU A 84 -6.85 3.96 -10.35
CA LEU A 84 -5.41 3.95 -10.09
C LEU A 84 -4.59 4.08 -11.39
N CYS A 85 -5.04 3.48 -12.49
CA CYS A 85 -4.45 3.63 -13.82
C CYS A 85 -4.39 5.10 -14.27
N GLU A 86 -5.40 5.92 -13.95
CA GLU A 86 -5.38 7.37 -14.24
C GLU A 86 -4.24 8.11 -13.52
N TYR A 87 -3.75 7.56 -12.40
CA TYR A 87 -2.60 8.08 -11.66
C TYR A 87 -1.27 7.43 -12.04
N GLY A 88 -1.30 6.51 -13.01
CA GLY A 88 -0.15 5.80 -13.56
C GLY A 88 0.08 4.40 -13.00
N TYR A 89 -0.85 3.86 -12.19
CA TYR A 89 -0.73 2.51 -11.64
C TYR A 89 -0.89 1.46 -12.74
N ASP A 90 0.00 0.48 -12.78
CA ASP A 90 -0.09 -0.67 -13.68
C ASP A 90 -0.42 -1.93 -12.86
N PRO A 91 -1.61 -2.51 -13.01
CA PRO A 91 -2.03 -3.70 -12.27
C PRO A 91 -1.23 -4.96 -12.62
N LYS A 92 -0.34 -4.93 -13.63
CA LYS A 92 0.56 -6.03 -13.95
C LYS A 92 1.94 -5.91 -13.31
N VAL A 93 2.36 -4.68 -12.97
CA VAL A 93 3.71 -4.39 -12.47
C VAL A 93 3.67 -4.01 -11.00
N HIS A 94 2.80 -3.05 -10.65
CA HIS A 94 2.79 -2.45 -9.33
C HIS A 94 2.37 -3.34 -8.18
N PRO A 95 1.50 -4.36 -8.34
CA PRO A 95 1.23 -5.32 -7.27
C PRO A 95 2.46 -6.15 -6.87
N GLN A 96 3.26 -6.58 -7.86
CA GLN A 96 4.48 -7.34 -7.56
C GLN A 96 5.56 -6.41 -7.00
N PHE A 97 5.62 -5.18 -7.51
CA PHE A 97 6.54 -4.16 -7.03
C PHE A 97 6.23 -3.72 -5.59
N SER A 98 4.94 -3.55 -5.23
CA SER A 98 4.54 -3.21 -3.85
C SER A 98 4.97 -4.29 -2.87
N GLU A 99 4.76 -5.56 -3.23
CA GLU A 99 5.20 -6.71 -2.44
C GLU A 99 6.73 -6.76 -2.30
N TYR A 100 7.46 -6.49 -3.39
CA TYR A 100 8.92 -6.36 -3.36
C TYR A 100 9.37 -5.25 -2.40
N LEU A 101 8.74 -4.08 -2.43
CA LEU A 101 9.08 -2.97 -1.53
C LEU A 101 8.83 -3.32 -0.06
N VAL A 102 7.68 -3.93 0.24
CA VAL A 102 7.34 -4.37 1.60
C VAL A 102 8.35 -5.40 2.10
N ASN A 103 8.72 -6.36 1.26
CA ASN A 103 9.67 -7.42 1.63
C ASN A 103 11.11 -6.90 1.78
N THR A 104 11.50 -5.90 0.96
CA THR A 104 12.87 -5.35 0.93
C THR A 104 13.08 -4.31 2.03
N TYR A 105 12.16 -3.36 2.16
CA TYR A 105 12.30 -2.22 3.05
C TYR A 105 11.55 -2.38 4.38
N GLY A 106 10.59 -3.32 4.44
CA GLY A 106 9.75 -3.51 5.61
C GLY A 106 8.69 -2.41 5.78
N ILE A 107 7.88 -2.55 6.82
CA ILE A 107 6.78 -1.63 7.17
C ILE A 107 7.02 -0.96 8.52
N LEU A 108 6.33 0.16 8.75
CA LEU A 108 6.34 0.87 10.02
C LEU A 108 5.37 0.19 11.00
N LYS A 109 5.90 -0.75 11.78
CA LYS A 109 5.12 -1.51 12.77
C LYS A 109 4.57 -0.67 13.92
N GLU A 110 5.17 0.47 14.21
CA GLU A 110 4.81 1.33 15.32
C GLU A 110 4.37 2.71 14.82
N ARG A 111 3.30 3.23 15.42
CA ARG A 111 2.86 4.59 15.17
C ARG A 111 3.90 5.57 15.75
N PRO A 112 4.43 6.51 14.94
CA PRO A 112 5.30 7.55 15.47
C PRO A 112 4.60 8.36 16.55
N GLN A 113 5.35 8.84 17.54
CA GLN A 113 4.78 9.58 18.65
C GLN A 113 4.00 10.81 18.17
N PRO A 114 2.80 11.08 18.73
CA PRO A 114 2.01 12.25 18.34
C PRO A 114 2.80 13.54 18.59
N GLY A 115 2.96 14.34 17.54
CA GLY A 115 3.73 15.60 17.58
C GLY A 115 5.21 15.47 17.23
N SER A 116 5.72 14.26 16.97
CA SER A 116 7.10 14.07 16.52
C SER A 116 7.33 14.66 15.11
N ASN A 117 8.58 15.04 14.82
CA ASN A 117 8.96 15.48 13.49
C ASN A 117 8.80 14.35 12.46
N GLU A 118 8.95 13.10 12.86
CA GLU A 118 8.73 11.92 12.00
C GLU A 118 7.27 11.86 11.51
N LEU A 119 6.30 12.07 12.40
CA LEU A 119 4.89 12.09 12.03
C LEU A 119 4.57 13.22 11.06
N LYS A 120 5.13 14.42 11.29
CA LYS A 120 4.97 15.57 10.39
C LYS A 120 5.55 15.29 9.01
N SER A 121 6.74 14.69 8.96
CA SER A 121 7.40 14.27 7.72
C SER A 121 6.61 13.23 6.94
N LEU A 122 5.95 12.29 7.62
CA LEU A 122 5.08 11.28 7.00
C LEU A 122 3.76 11.87 6.46
N MET A 123 3.32 13.01 7.00
CA MET A 123 2.12 13.69 6.52
C MET A 123 2.42 14.66 5.37
N ASP A 124 3.68 15.03 5.17
CA ASP A 124 4.11 15.98 4.16
C ASP A 124 4.51 15.29 2.84
N PRO A 125 3.81 15.56 1.72
CA PRO A 125 4.07 14.88 0.45
C PRO A 125 5.44 15.22 -0.16
N GLU A 126 6.01 16.39 0.12
CA GLU A 126 7.33 16.76 -0.40
C GLU A 126 8.43 16.00 0.33
N THR A 127 8.28 15.86 1.65
CA THR A 127 9.17 15.10 2.51
C THR A 127 9.11 13.61 2.18
N LEU A 128 7.92 13.06 1.91
CA LEU A 128 7.76 11.68 1.44
C LEU A 128 8.48 11.42 0.11
N LYS A 129 8.37 12.35 -0.85
CA LYS A 129 9.10 12.24 -2.13
C LYS A 129 10.60 12.26 -1.91
N LYS A 130 11.10 13.20 -1.11
CA LYS A 130 12.53 13.30 -0.79
C LYS A 130 13.04 12.04 -0.10
N THR A 131 12.25 11.51 0.82
CA THR A 131 12.53 10.27 1.55
C THR A 131 12.61 9.08 0.59
N ALA A 132 11.65 8.94 -0.32
CA ALA A 132 11.70 7.92 -1.37
C ALA A 132 12.95 8.06 -2.24
N SER A 133 13.27 9.27 -2.70
CA SER A 133 14.47 9.52 -3.53
C SER A 133 15.80 9.20 -2.85
N SER A 134 15.85 9.23 -1.51
CA SER A 134 17.04 8.84 -0.75
C SER A 134 17.06 7.36 -0.36
N ALA A 135 15.91 6.69 -0.34
CA ALA A 135 15.77 5.30 0.12
C ALA A 135 15.79 4.26 -1.00
N VAL A 136 15.31 4.60 -2.20
CA VAL A 136 15.26 3.66 -3.34
C VAL A 136 16.21 4.08 -4.48
N PRO A 137 16.72 3.12 -5.27
CA PRO A 137 17.46 3.44 -6.48
C PRO A 137 16.61 4.23 -7.49
N ALA A 138 17.27 4.94 -8.39
CA ALA A 138 16.62 5.83 -9.36
C ALA A 138 15.64 5.10 -10.28
N ASP A 139 15.91 3.83 -10.60
CA ASP A 139 15.02 2.96 -11.38
C ASP A 139 13.66 2.73 -10.68
N ASP A 140 13.68 2.49 -9.36
CA ASP A 140 12.49 2.19 -8.56
C ASP A 140 11.73 3.45 -8.14
N LEU A 141 12.40 4.60 -8.09
CA LEU A 141 11.81 5.86 -7.64
C LEU A 141 10.57 6.24 -8.43
N LYS A 142 10.56 5.99 -9.75
CA LYS A 142 9.42 6.31 -10.60
C LYS A 142 8.16 5.57 -10.14
N ASP A 143 8.28 4.27 -9.90
CA ASP A 143 7.16 3.42 -9.49
C ASP A 143 6.74 3.72 -8.05
N VAL A 144 7.67 3.98 -7.13
CA VAL A 144 7.35 4.44 -5.76
C VAL A 144 6.52 5.73 -5.78
N LEU A 145 6.87 6.69 -6.64
CA LEU A 145 6.13 7.94 -6.78
C LEU A 145 4.71 7.72 -7.33
N VAL A 146 4.52 6.71 -8.19
CA VAL A 146 3.18 6.30 -8.63
C VAL A 146 2.38 5.73 -7.45
N LEU A 147 2.96 4.82 -6.67
CA LEU A 147 2.28 4.26 -5.49
C LEU A 147 1.88 5.36 -4.50
N LEU A 148 2.77 6.32 -4.23
CA LEU A 148 2.50 7.46 -3.35
C LEU A 148 1.36 8.33 -3.89
N ARG A 149 1.33 8.60 -5.21
CA ARG A 149 0.26 9.38 -5.84
C ARG A 149 -1.09 8.67 -5.72
N CYS A 150 -1.11 7.36 -5.95
CA CYS A 150 -2.27 6.49 -5.80
C CYS A 150 -2.78 6.51 -4.36
N LEU A 151 -1.90 6.28 -3.39
CA LEU A 151 -2.23 6.28 -1.96
C LEU A 151 -2.81 7.63 -1.53
N LYS A 152 -2.22 8.74 -1.97
CA LYS A 152 -2.72 10.09 -1.67
C LYS A 152 -4.10 10.33 -2.26
N HIS A 153 -4.35 9.85 -3.47
CA HIS A 153 -5.67 9.96 -4.08
C HIS A 153 -6.71 9.17 -3.28
N LEU A 154 -6.43 7.91 -2.95
CA LEU A 154 -7.34 7.08 -2.15
C LEU A 154 -7.56 7.65 -0.74
N SER A 155 -6.53 8.22 -0.12
CA SER A 155 -6.59 8.91 1.18
C SER A 155 -7.51 10.12 1.15
N LYS A 156 -7.51 10.86 0.05
CA LYS A 156 -8.42 11.99 -0.14
C LYS A 156 -9.85 11.52 -0.40
N GLU A 157 -10.02 10.43 -1.14
CA GLU A 157 -11.34 9.87 -1.48
C GLU A 157 -12.03 9.25 -0.26
N ASP A 158 -11.31 8.49 0.57
CA ASP A 158 -11.88 7.83 1.75
C ASP A 158 -11.80 8.65 3.06
N GLY A 159 -11.14 9.82 3.02
CA GLY A 159 -10.97 10.71 4.17
C GLY A 159 -10.06 10.18 5.27
N LYS A 160 -9.32 9.08 5.03
CA LYS A 160 -8.40 8.47 6.02
C LYS A 160 -6.99 9.01 5.85
N PRO A 161 -6.18 9.05 6.92
CA PRO A 161 -4.77 9.44 6.82
C PRO A 161 -3.99 8.48 5.92
N LEU A 162 -2.94 8.97 5.25
CA LEU A 162 -2.06 8.17 4.38
C LEU A 162 -1.63 6.85 5.03
N PHE A 163 -1.25 6.93 6.30
CA PHE A 163 -0.80 5.82 7.12
C PHE A 163 -1.83 5.47 8.18
N VAL A 164 -2.25 4.20 8.22
CA VAL A 164 -3.18 3.65 9.20
C VAL A 164 -2.51 2.45 9.88
N TRP A 165 -2.13 2.63 11.14
CA TRP A 165 -1.53 1.59 11.98
C TRP A 165 -2.60 0.63 12.51
#